data_AF-A0A2N4UM93-F1
#
_entry.id   AF-A0A2N4UM93-F1
#
_cell.length_a   1.000
_cell.length_b   1.000
_cell.length_c   1.000
_cell.angle_alpha   90.00
_cell.angle_beta   90.00
_cell.angle_gamma   90.00
#
_symmetry.space_group_name_H-M   'P 1'
#
loop_
_entity.id
_entity.type
_entity.pdbx_description
1 polymer ?
#
loop_
_entity_poly.entity_id
_entity_poly.type
_entity_poly.pdbx_seq_one_letter_code
_entity_poly.pdbx_strand_id
1 'polypeptide(L)'
;MSQLLKNIPSEVSKYLKSMDSYDDPCFMLINLEKDITPFIDMIETEVDSEKPYDKTSIQLTEKLYFISLDCTYETMFNILAKLRKGMNELNMNIHISVFRHNCLGEPEQTFLWCEMLLNEVKEEFGGNSGHKVNDFQDRQNWPGIKKYMA
;
A
#
# COMPACT_ATOMS: atom_id res chain seq x y z
N MET A 1 -12.03 4.41 14.22
CA MET A 1 -10.79 3.83 13.67
C MET A 1 -9.64 4.69 14.14
N SER A 2 -8.63 4.10 14.80
CA SER A 2 -7.42 4.84 15.15
C SER A 2 -6.55 5.01 13.91
N GLN A 3 -6.20 6.25 13.55
CA GLN A 3 -5.20 6.48 12.50
C GLN A 3 -3.82 5.99 12.97
N LEU A 4 -3.09 5.32 12.08
CA LEU A 4 -1.69 4.90 12.31
C LEU A 4 -0.76 6.11 12.30
N LEU A 5 -1.10 7.10 11.50
CA LEU A 5 -0.36 8.34 11.31
C LEU A 5 -1.23 9.52 11.76
N LYS A 6 -0.67 10.39 12.60
CA LYS A 6 -1.39 11.60 13.04
C LYS A 6 -1.58 12.61 11.91
N ASN A 7 -0.67 12.60 10.94
CA ASN A 7 -0.64 13.47 9.77
C ASN A 7 0.08 12.74 8.63
N ILE A 8 -0.17 13.14 7.37
CA ILE A 8 0.60 12.64 6.22
C ILE A 8 2.08 13.04 6.40
N PRO A 9 3.03 12.09 6.37
CA PRO A 9 4.45 12.39 6.49
C PRO A 9 4.93 13.36 5.42
N SER A 10 5.89 14.22 5.76
CA SER A 10 6.30 15.32 4.86
C SER A 10 6.85 14.83 3.52
N GLU A 11 7.53 13.69 3.50
CA GLU A 11 8.09 13.08 2.29
C GLU A 11 6.98 12.53 1.39
N VAL A 12 5.96 11.90 1.97
CA VAL A 12 4.75 11.49 1.25
C VAL A 12 4.02 12.70 0.70
N SER A 13 3.78 13.75 1.51
CA SER A 13 3.10 14.96 1.03
C SER A 13 3.87 15.63 -0.12
N LYS A 14 5.21 15.64 -0.09
CA LYS A 14 6.03 16.14 -1.21
C LYS A 14 5.83 15.30 -2.47
N TYR A 15 5.85 13.98 -2.35
CA TYR A 15 5.61 13.07 -3.46
C TYR A 15 4.21 13.26 -4.06
N LEU A 16 3.17 13.26 -3.22
CA LEU A 16 1.79 13.40 -3.66
C LEU A 16 1.55 14.73 -4.40
N LYS A 17 2.23 15.81 -3.99
CA LYS A 17 2.18 17.12 -4.66
C LYS A 17 2.94 17.17 -5.98
N SER A 18 3.83 16.22 -6.25
CA SER A 18 4.54 16.10 -7.52
C SER A 18 3.84 15.24 -8.56
N MET A 19 2.76 14.54 -8.19
CA MET A 19 1.98 13.74 -9.12
C MET A 19 1.29 14.60 -10.17
N ASP A 20 1.30 14.14 -11.41
CA ASP A 20 0.52 14.74 -12.49
C ASP A 20 -0.95 14.31 -12.37
N SER A 21 -1.83 15.16 -12.88
CA SER A 21 -3.28 14.95 -13.02
C SER A 21 -3.71 13.74 -13.85
N TYR A 22 -2.77 13.08 -14.55
CA TYR A 22 -3.04 11.85 -15.29
C TYR A 22 -2.54 10.60 -14.55
N ASP A 23 -1.82 10.75 -13.44
CA ASP A 23 -1.25 9.64 -12.71
C ASP A 23 -2.36 8.87 -11.97
N ASP A 24 -2.36 7.55 -12.08
CA ASP A 24 -3.29 6.65 -11.38
C ASP A 24 -2.60 5.45 -10.68
N PRO A 25 -1.48 5.67 -9.96
CA PRO A 25 -0.70 4.59 -9.37
C PRO A 25 -1.46 3.84 -8.26
N CYS A 26 -1.01 2.62 -7.98
CA CYS A 26 -1.37 1.91 -6.76
C CYS A 26 -0.56 2.44 -5.58
N PHE A 27 -1.25 2.98 -4.57
CA PHE A 27 -0.67 3.25 -3.27
C PHE A 27 -0.72 1.99 -2.42
N MET A 28 0.45 1.51 -1.99
CA MET A 28 0.63 0.35 -1.14
C MET A 28 1.22 0.78 0.20
N LEU A 29 0.59 0.37 1.30
CA LEU A 29 1.16 0.48 2.63
C LEU A 29 1.46 -0.92 3.17
N ILE A 30 2.69 -1.12 3.61
CA ILE A 30 3.18 -2.37 4.18
C ILE A 30 3.50 -2.13 5.66
N ASN A 31 2.85 -2.89 6.55
CA ASN A 31 3.09 -2.84 7.98
C ASN A 31 3.58 -4.19 8.52
N LEU A 32 4.64 -4.15 9.32
CA LEU A 32 5.09 -5.26 10.15
C LEU A 32 4.87 -4.95 11.63
N GLU A 33 4.73 -6.00 12.46
CA GLU A 33 4.68 -5.82 13.92
C GLU A 33 6.06 -5.47 14.52
N LYS A 34 7.13 -5.84 13.82
CA LYS A 34 8.54 -5.57 14.17
C LYS A 34 9.11 -4.48 13.27
N ASP A 35 10.35 -4.10 13.55
CA ASP A 35 11.11 -3.18 12.70
C ASP A 35 11.20 -3.73 11.27
N ILE A 36 10.77 -2.92 10.30
CA ILE A 36 10.71 -3.21 8.87
C ILE A 36 12.05 -2.97 8.18
N THR A 37 12.92 -2.16 8.78
CA THR A 37 14.19 -1.71 8.18
C THR A 37 15.05 -2.87 7.66
N PRO A 38 15.22 -3.99 8.40
CA PRO A 38 16.02 -5.12 7.90
C PRO A 38 15.41 -5.86 6.70
N PHE A 39 14.14 -5.61 6.37
CA PHE A 39 13.39 -6.30 5.33
C PHE A 39 13.12 -5.41 4.10
N ILE A 40 13.49 -4.13 4.14
CA ILE A 40 13.25 -3.19 3.03
C ILE A 40 13.87 -3.70 1.75
N ASP A 41 15.14 -4.14 1.77
CA ASP A 41 15.82 -4.65 0.56
C ASP A 41 15.11 -5.85 -0.06
N MET A 42 14.53 -6.73 0.78
CA MET A 42 13.74 -7.86 0.29
C MET A 42 12.43 -7.39 -0.32
N ILE A 43 11.70 -6.49 0.36
CA ILE A 43 10.46 -5.90 -0.16
C ILE A 43 10.71 -5.25 -1.53
N GLU A 44 11.75 -4.42 -1.63
CA GLU A 44 12.16 -3.75 -2.86
C GLU A 44 12.51 -4.76 -3.96
N THR A 45 13.26 -5.81 -3.63
CA THR A 45 13.63 -6.86 -4.59
C THR A 45 12.40 -7.58 -5.14
N GLU A 46 11.44 -7.94 -4.28
CA GLU A 46 10.22 -8.62 -4.73
C GLU A 46 9.36 -7.72 -5.61
N VAL A 47 9.25 -6.42 -5.26
CA VAL A 47 8.55 -5.42 -6.09
C VAL A 47 9.23 -5.24 -7.44
N ASP A 48 10.56 -5.05 -7.47
CA ASP A 48 11.31 -4.82 -8.70
C ASP A 48 11.34 -6.03 -9.63
N SER A 49 11.25 -7.23 -9.06
CA SER A 49 11.19 -8.46 -9.85
C SER A 49 9.95 -8.54 -10.76
N GLU A 50 8.88 -7.82 -10.43
CA GLU A 50 7.64 -7.73 -11.21
C GLU A 50 7.65 -6.56 -12.21
N LYS A 51 8.73 -5.75 -12.23
CA LYS A 51 8.98 -4.69 -13.21
C LYS A 51 7.80 -3.69 -13.36
N PRO A 52 7.41 -2.98 -12.29
CA PRO A 52 6.47 -1.88 -12.42
C PRO A 52 7.01 -0.81 -13.40
N TYR A 53 6.11 -0.04 -14.01
CA TYR A 53 6.48 1.02 -14.94
C TYR A 53 7.21 2.16 -14.24
N ASP A 54 6.73 2.52 -13.05
CA ASP A 54 7.36 3.46 -12.14
C ASP A 54 7.11 3.06 -10.68
N LYS A 55 8.03 3.46 -9.81
CA LYS A 55 8.00 3.15 -8.38
C LYS A 55 8.59 4.30 -7.58
N THR A 56 7.87 4.73 -6.56
CA THR A 56 8.42 5.55 -5.47
C THR A 56 8.18 4.85 -4.16
N SER A 57 9.20 4.69 -3.34
CA SER A 57 9.09 4.07 -2.02
C SER A 57 9.66 4.95 -0.92
N ILE A 58 8.98 4.96 0.24
CA ILE A 58 9.27 5.85 1.37
C ILE A 58 9.04 5.08 2.67
N GLN A 59 10.07 5.01 3.52
CA GLN A 59 9.90 4.49 4.88
C GLN A 59 9.22 5.55 5.76
N LEU A 60 8.01 5.25 6.22
CA LEU A 60 7.22 6.20 7.01
C LEU A 60 7.56 6.14 8.50
N THR A 61 7.79 4.93 9.00
CA THR A 61 8.19 4.66 10.39
C THR A 61 9.04 3.38 10.44
N GLU A 62 9.54 3.02 11.62
CA GLU A 62 10.18 1.70 11.86
C GLU A 62 9.28 0.51 11.51
N LYS A 63 7.96 0.69 11.38
CA LYS A 63 7.02 -0.42 11.13
C LYS A 63 6.20 -0.27 9.86
N LEU A 64 6.32 0.85 9.16
CA LEU A 64 5.41 1.22 8.08
C LEU A 64 6.20 1.71 6.87
N TYR A 65 5.92 1.10 5.74
CA TYR A 65 6.54 1.40 4.46
C TYR A 65 5.48 1.75 3.43
N PHE A 66 5.72 2.81 2.67
CA PHE A 66 4.85 3.24 1.58
C PHE A 66 5.52 2.98 0.25
N ILE A 67 4.75 2.48 -0.71
CA ILE A 67 5.17 2.32 -2.10
C ILE A 67 4.05 2.82 -3.00
N SER A 68 4.37 3.74 -3.89
CA SER A 68 3.53 4.12 -5.03
C SER A 68 4.02 3.38 -6.26
N LEU A 69 3.12 2.67 -6.95
CA LEU A 69 3.44 1.80 -8.07
C LEU A 69 2.57 2.13 -9.28
N ASP A 70 3.19 2.56 -10.37
CA ASP A 70 2.55 2.50 -11.68
C ASP A 70 2.72 1.09 -12.24
N CYS A 71 1.61 0.35 -12.30
CA CYS A 71 1.59 -1.04 -12.72
C CYS A 71 0.18 -1.49 -13.12
N THR A 72 0.09 -2.66 -13.74
CA THR A 72 -1.21 -3.29 -14.02
C THR A 72 -1.79 -3.95 -12.77
N TYR A 73 -3.09 -4.22 -12.78
CA TYR A 73 -3.76 -5.04 -11.75
C TYR A 73 -3.05 -6.39 -11.51
N GLU A 74 -2.67 -7.11 -12.57
CA GLU A 74 -2.01 -8.42 -12.47
C GLU A 74 -0.65 -8.30 -11.80
N THR A 75 0.16 -7.32 -12.22
CA THR A 75 1.47 -7.02 -11.62
C THR A 75 1.33 -6.75 -10.12
N MET A 76 0.38 -5.91 -9.72
CA MET A 76 0.15 -5.59 -8.30
C MET A 76 -0.23 -6.83 -7.48
N PHE A 77 -1.08 -7.72 -8.01
CA PHE A 77 -1.43 -8.97 -7.33
C PHE A 77 -0.25 -9.94 -7.22
N ASN A 78 0.60 -10.03 -8.25
CA ASN A 78 1.82 -10.84 -8.19
C ASN A 78 2.79 -10.33 -7.12
N ILE A 79 2.97 -9.00 -7.02
CA ILE A 79 3.76 -8.36 -5.96
C ILE A 79 3.21 -8.75 -4.58
N LEU A 80 1.89 -8.62 -4.36
CA LEU A 80 1.27 -9.01 -3.10
C LEU A 80 1.49 -10.49 -2.76
N ALA A 81 1.36 -11.38 -3.74
CA ALA A 81 1.58 -12.81 -3.53
C ALA A 81 3.04 -13.10 -3.13
N LYS A 82 4.01 -12.47 -3.79
CA LYS A 82 5.44 -12.58 -3.50
C LYS A 82 5.81 -12.04 -2.13
N LEU A 83 5.37 -10.83 -1.79
CA LEU A 83 5.62 -10.22 -0.48
C LEU A 83 5.07 -11.09 0.65
N ARG A 84 3.84 -11.62 0.49
CA ARG A 84 3.25 -12.53 1.49
C ARG A 84 4.05 -13.82 1.60
N LYS A 85 4.47 -14.41 0.49
CA LYS A 85 5.28 -15.63 0.49
C LYS A 85 6.62 -15.40 1.20
N GLY A 86 7.36 -14.36 0.81
CA GLY A 86 8.67 -14.04 1.40
C GLY A 86 8.59 -13.74 2.90
N MET A 87 7.58 -13.00 3.35
CA MET A 87 7.39 -12.74 4.79
C MET A 87 6.98 -13.98 5.57
N ASN A 88 6.15 -14.84 4.99
CA ASN A 88 5.77 -16.11 5.63
C ASN A 88 6.98 -17.05 5.78
N GLU A 89 7.88 -17.11 4.80
CA GLU A 89 9.14 -17.88 4.88
C GLU A 89 10.04 -17.40 6.04
N LEU A 90 9.92 -16.13 6.41
CA LEU A 90 10.64 -15.52 7.54
C LEU A 90 9.86 -15.60 8.87
N ASN A 91 8.69 -16.26 8.90
CA ASN A 91 7.77 -16.28 10.04
C ASN A 91 7.39 -14.87 10.53
N MET A 92 7.16 -13.95 9.59
CA MET A 92 6.80 -12.56 9.86
C MET A 92 5.37 -12.28 9.44
N ASN A 93 4.60 -11.68 10.35
CA ASN A 93 3.25 -11.21 10.06
C ASN A 93 3.33 -9.89 9.29
N ILE A 94 2.76 -9.87 8.09
CA ILE A 94 2.69 -8.71 7.21
C ILE A 94 1.24 -8.31 6.96
N HIS A 95 0.95 -7.02 7.13
CA HIS A 95 -0.32 -6.41 6.77
C HIS A 95 -0.11 -5.45 5.61
N ILE A 96 -0.84 -5.63 4.52
CA ILE A 96 -0.71 -4.80 3.32
C ILE A 96 -2.07 -4.21 2.93
N SER A 97 -2.12 -2.91 2.70
CA SER A 97 -3.24 -2.30 1.98
C SER A 97 -2.78 -1.81 0.62
N VAL A 98 -3.65 -1.95 -0.38
CA VAL A 98 -3.44 -1.36 -1.70
C VAL A 98 -4.68 -0.57 -2.09
N PHE A 99 -4.47 0.66 -2.55
CA PHE A 99 -5.54 1.52 -3.04
C PHE A 99 -5.10 2.14 -4.36
N ARG A 100 -5.84 1.92 -5.45
CA ARG A 100 -5.53 2.58 -6.72
C ARG A 100 -6.02 4.02 -6.69
N HIS A 101 -5.09 4.95 -6.93
CA HIS A 101 -5.41 6.35 -7.10
C HIS A 101 -6.19 6.56 -8.39
N ASN A 102 -7.24 7.36 -8.34
CA ASN A 102 -7.95 7.81 -9.53
C ASN A 102 -7.41 9.19 -9.91
N CYS A 103 -6.92 9.34 -11.14
CA CYS A 103 -6.34 10.58 -11.65
C CYS A 103 -7.27 11.82 -11.58
N LEU A 104 -8.59 11.61 -11.48
CA LEU A 104 -9.56 12.68 -11.27
C LEU A 104 -9.78 13.05 -9.79
N GLY A 105 -9.13 12.35 -8.86
CA GLY A 105 -9.28 12.52 -7.42
C GLY A 105 -8.05 13.17 -6.78
N GLU A 106 -8.13 13.37 -5.46
CA GLU A 106 -7.03 13.95 -4.67
C GLU A 106 -6.07 12.84 -4.18
N PRO A 107 -4.77 12.89 -4.50
CA PRO A 107 -3.80 11.89 -4.04
C PRO A 107 -3.70 11.81 -2.52
N GLU A 108 -3.74 12.96 -1.82
CA GLU A 108 -3.72 13.00 -0.35
C GLU A 108 -4.91 12.24 0.26
N GLN A 109 -6.09 12.36 -0.35
CA GLN A 109 -7.27 11.63 0.11
C GLN A 109 -7.14 10.13 -0.15
N THR A 110 -6.59 9.74 -1.30
CA THR A 110 -6.33 8.32 -1.62
C THR A 110 -5.34 7.70 -0.64
N PHE A 111 -4.30 8.43 -0.24
CA PHE A 111 -3.35 7.98 0.78
C PHE A 111 -4.05 7.72 2.12
N LEU A 112 -4.90 8.65 2.57
CA LEU A 112 -5.69 8.47 3.80
C LEU A 112 -6.64 7.26 3.71
N TRP A 113 -7.26 7.03 2.56
CA TRP A 113 -8.08 5.84 2.33
C TRP A 113 -7.27 4.55 2.36
N CYS A 114 -6.04 4.58 1.83
CA CYS A 114 -5.11 3.45 1.90
C CYS A 114 -4.71 3.15 3.36
N GLU A 115 -4.53 4.17 4.19
CA GLU A 115 -4.28 4.03 5.63
C GLU A 115 -5.50 3.46 6.37
N MET A 116 -6.70 3.97 6.10
CA MET A 116 -7.94 3.42 6.65
C MET A 116 -8.10 1.94 6.28
N LEU A 117 -7.81 1.58 5.03
CA LEU A 117 -7.84 0.20 4.58
C LEU A 117 -6.81 -0.67 5.30
N LEU A 118 -5.61 -0.14 5.58
CA LEU A 118 -4.60 -0.86 6.37
C LEU A 118 -5.08 -1.16 7.79
N ASN A 119 -5.77 -0.21 8.43
CA ASN A 119 -6.37 -0.44 9.74
C ASN A 119 -7.39 -1.57 9.70
N GLU A 120 -8.24 -1.62 8.67
CA GLU A 120 -9.17 -2.74 8.49
C GLU A 120 -8.45 -4.08 8.30
N VAL A 121 -7.32 -4.10 7.59
CA VAL A 121 -6.50 -5.32 7.44
C VAL A 121 -5.98 -5.78 8.80
N LYS A 122 -5.45 -4.86 9.61
CA LYS A 122 -4.93 -5.19 10.94
C LYS A 122 -6.02 -5.65 11.90
N GLU A 123 -7.20 -5.05 11.84
CA GLU A 123 -8.35 -5.45 12.65
C GLU A 123 -8.87 -6.85 12.26
N GLU A 124 -8.92 -7.16 10.96
CA GLU A 124 -9.45 -8.43 10.45
C GLU A 124 -8.46 -9.59 10.63
N PHE A 125 -7.19 -9.38 10.31
CA PHE A 125 -6.18 -10.45 10.30
C PHE A 125 -5.41 -10.56 11.62
N GLY A 126 -5.41 -9.50 12.45
CA GLY A 126 -4.87 -9.52 13.81
C GLY A 126 -3.41 -9.96 13.86
N GLY A 127 -3.15 -11.11 14.48
CA GLY A 127 -1.82 -11.72 14.59
C GLY A 127 -1.44 -12.62 13.41
N ASN A 128 -2.06 -12.48 12.24
CA ASN A 128 -1.75 -13.23 11.02
C ASN A 128 -1.46 -12.28 9.86
N SER A 129 -0.70 -12.74 8.86
CA SER A 129 -0.50 -11.98 7.63
C SER A 129 -1.80 -11.80 6.83
N GLY A 130 -2.04 -10.58 6.33
CA GLY A 130 -3.27 -10.21 5.63
C GLY A 130 -3.06 -9.10 4.61
N HIS A 131 -3.97 -9.02 3.64
CA HIS A 131 -4.00 -7.87 2.73
C HIS A 131 -5.41 -7.54 2.29
N LYS A 132 -5.64 -6.29 1.91
CA LYS A 132 -6.84 -5.85 1.19
C LYS A 132 -6.48 -4.92 0.06
N VAL A 133 -7.26 -4.99 -1.01
CA VAL A 133 -7.08 -4.21 -2.23
C VAL A 133 -8.36 -3.43 -2.51
N ASN A 134 -8.22 -2.16 -2.86
CA ASN A 134 -9.26 -1.33 -3.42
C ASN A 134 -8.77 -0.78 -4.77
N ASP A 135 -8.98 -1.57 -5.82
CA ASP A 135 -8.60 -1.23 -7.18
C ASP A 135 -9.86 -1.17 -8.06
N PHE A 136 -10.16 -0.01 -8.64
CA PHE A 136 -11.32 0.18 -9.50
C PHE A 136 -11.18 -0.49 -10.88
N GLN A 137 -9.97 -0.94 -11.24
CA GLN A 137 -9.76 -1.78 -12.42
C GLN A 137 -10.31 -3.19 -12.21
N ASP A 138 -10.40 -3.68 -10.96
CA ASP A 138 -11.11 -4.91 -10.62
C ASP A 138 -12.61 -4.67 -10.42
N ARG A 139 -13.31 -4.44 -11.52
CA ARG A 139 -14.76 -4.15 -11.49
C ARG A 139 -15.61 -5.26 -10.85
N GLN A 140 -15.08 -6.48 -10.71
CA GLN A 140 -15.84 -7.59 -10.13
C GLN A 140 -15.79 -7.58 -8.59
N ASN A 141 -14.63 -7.24 -8.02
CA ASN A 141 -14.43 -7.25 -6.56
C ASN A 141 -14.21 -5.86 -5.95
N TRP A 142 -14.32 -4.79 -6.75
CA TRP A 142 -14.09 -3.42 -6.28
C TRP A 142 -15.06 -3.06 -5.14
N PRO A 143 -14.57 -2.85 -3.90
CA PRO A 143 -15.44 -2.56 -2.76
C PRO A 143 -15.99 -1.11 -2.77
N GLY A 144 -15.52 -0.27 -3.70
CA GLY A 144 -15.93 1.13 -3.81
C GLY A 144 -15.27 2.04 -2.77
N ILE A 145 -15.59 3.35 -2.87
CA ILE A 145 -14.99 4.38 -2.00
C ILE A 145 -15.94 4.93 -0.91
N LYS A 146 -17.24 4.60 -0.97
CA LYS A 146 -18.28 5.24 -0.14
C LYS A 146 -17.97 5.21 1.36
N LYS A 147 -17.41 4.10 1.86
CA LYS A 147 -17.10 3.95 3.29
C LYS A 147 -15.92 4.81 3.77
N TYR A 148 -15.13 5.38 2.86
CA TYR A 148 -13.98 6.21 3.19
C TYR A 148 -14.24 7.72 3.02
N MET A 149 -15.42 8.09 2.52
CA MET A 149 -15.82 9.49 2.31
C MET A 149 -16.54 10.11 3.52
N ALA A 150 -16.69 9.36 4.60
CA ALA A 150 -17.46 9.75 5.80
C ALA A 150 -16.64 10.57 6.80
#